data_AF-P81167-F1
#
_entry.id   AF-P81167-F1
#
_cell.length_a   1.000
_cell.length_b   1.000
_cell.length_c   1.000
_cell.angle_alpha   90.00
_cell.angle_beta   90.00
_cell.angle_gamma   90.00
#
_symmetry.space_group_name_H-M   'P 1'
#
loop_
_entity.id
_entity.type
_entity.pdbx_description
1 polymer ?
#
loop_
_entity_poly.entity_id
_entity_poly.type
_entity_poly.pdbx_seq_one_letter_code
_entity_poly.pdbx_strand_id
1 'polypeptide(L)'
;NLIDFKNMIKCTNTRHWVSFTNYGCYCGYGGSGTPVDELDKCCQVHDKCYDTAKHVCKCSPSMTMYSYDCSEGKLTCKDNNTKCKDFVCNCDRTAALCFAKAPYNNKNFKIDPTKGCQ
;
A
#
# COMPACT_ATOMS: atom_id res chain seq x y z
N ASN A 1 -10.34 -2.60 -1.11
CA ASN A 1 -9.96 -4.03 -0.98
C ASN A 1 -8.68 -4.23 -1.80
N LEU A 2 -8.10 -5.43 -1.89
CA LEU A 2 -6.87 -5.62 -2.68
C LEU A 2 -7.03 -5.33 -4.20
N ILE A 3 -8.23 -5.50 -4.78
CA ILE A 3 -8.49 -5.16 -6.19
C ILE A 3 -8.49 -3.63 -6.36
N ASP A 4 -9.19 -2.91 -5.49
CA ASP A 4 -9.23 -1.45 -5.48
C ASP A 4 -7.82 -0.87 -5.30
N PHE A 5 -7.02 -1.42 -4.40
CA PHE A 5 -5.66 -0.98 -4.19
C PHE A 5 -4.78 -1.19 -5.42
N LYS A 6 -4.86 -2.36 -6.08
CA LYS A 6 -4.16 -2.62 -7.34
C LYS A 6 -4.54 -1.63 -8.43
N ASN A 7 -5.82 -1.25 -8.50
CA ASN A 7 -6.32 -0.26 -9.44
C ASN A 7 -5.81 1.15 -9.10
N MET A 8 -5.70 1.51 -7.82
CA MET A 8 -5.06 2.76 -7.38
C MET A 8 -3.58 2.81 -7.77
N ILE A 9 -2.83 1.72 -7.60
CA ILE A 9 -1.42 1.65 -8.05
C ILE A 9 -1.34 1.81 -9.57
N LYS A 10 -2.21 1.11 -10.33
CA LYS A 10 -2.28 1.25 -11.80
C LYS A 10 -2.61 2.68 -12.23
N CYS A 11 -3.40 3.41 -11.45
CA CYS A 11 -3.76 4.80 -11.71
C CYS A 11 -2.56 5.75 -11.58
N THR A 12 -1.73 5.56 -10.55
CA THR A 12 -0.68 6.51 -10.18
C THR A 12 0.70 6.14 -10.71
N ASN A 13 0.90 4.91 -11.19
CA ASN A 13 2.22 4.37 -11.48
C ASN A 13 2.30 3.76 -12.88
N THR A 14 3.46 3.88 -13.51
CA THR A 14 3.76 3.20 -14.78
C THR A 14 4.13 1.73 -14.55
N ARG A 15 4.60 1.37 -13.34
CA ARG A 15 4.91 -0.01 -12.97
C ARG A 15 3.65 -0.78 -12.61
N HIS A 16 3.61 -2.04 -13.02
CA HIS A 16 2.55 -2.95 -12.65
C HIS A 16 2.57 -3.25 -11.14
N TRP A 17 1.40 -3.45 -10.52
CA TRP A 17 1.28 -3.64 -9.07
C TRP A 17 2.15 -4.79 -8.51
N VAL A 18 2.44 -5.81 -9.33
CA VAL A 18 3.32 -6.95 -8.98
C VAL A 18 4.74 -6.51 -8.59
N SER A 19 5.21 -5.36 -9.11
CA SER A 19 6.52 -4.82 -8.72
C SER A 19 6.62 -4.46 -7.24
N PHE A 20 5.49 -4.34 -6.53
CA PHE A 20 5.39 -3.89 -5.15
C PHE A 20 4.90 -4.98 -4.16
N THR A 21 4.88 -6.27 -4.54
CA THR A 21 4.29 -7.32 -3.68
C THR A 21 5.30 -8.20 -2.96
N ASN A 22 6.58 -8.07 -3.30
CA ASN A 22 7.70 -8.74 -2.64
C ASN A 22 8.93 -7.85 -2.82
N TYR A 23 8.85 -6.65 -2.27
CA TYR A 23 9.88 -5.62 -2.40
C TYR A 23 10.32 -5.16 -1.01
N GLY A 24 11.61 -5.11 -0.77
CA GLY A 24 12.15 -4.74 0.53
C GLY A 24 11.67 -5.67 1.64
N CYS A 25 11.44 -5.08 2.81
CA CYS A 25 11.10 -5.76 4.05
C CYS A 25 9.62 -5.72 4.39
N TYR A 26 8.86 -4.78 3.81
CA TYR A 26 7.47 -4.52 4.14
C TYR A 26 6.53 -4.64 2.95
N CYS A 27 6.98 -4.45 1.70
CA CYS A 27 6.05 -4.56 0.57
C CYS A 27 5.67 -6.02 0.29
N GLY A 28 4.52 -6.44 0.81
CA GLY A 28 4.02 -7.81 0.72
C GLY A 28 3.13 -8.16 1.91
N TYR A 29 3.14 -9.43 2.30
CA TYR A 29 2.46 -9.86 3.52
C TYR A 29 3.44 -9.80 4.70
N GLY A 30 3.04 -9.12 5.79
CA GLY A 30 3.82 -9.04 7.01
C GLY A 30 4.88 -7.94 6.93
N GLY A 31 6.08 -8.24 7.42
CA GLY A 31 7.22 -7.33 7.35
C GLY A 31 7.79 -6.96 8.73
N SER A 32 9.10 -6.81 8.79
CA SER A 32 9.86 -6.53 10.02
C SER A 32 11.21 -5.89 9.70
N GLY A 33 11.88 -5.36 10.72
CA GLY A 33 13.21 -4.76 10.58
C GLY A 33 13.19 -3.33 10.07
N THR A 34 14.27 -2.92 9.44
CA THR A 34 14.43 -1.56 8.91
C THR A 34 14.06 -1.49 7.43
N PRO A 35 13.19 -0.56 6.99
CA PRO A 35 12.92 -0.39 5.56
C PRO A 35 14.19 -0.09 4.77
N VAL A 36 14.39 -0.79 3.64
CA VAL A 36 15.64 -0.67 2.86
C VAL A 36 15.71 0.59 2.00
N ASP A 37 14.58 1.23 1.72
CA ASP A 37 14.48 2.49 0.99
C ASP A 37 13.11 3.19 1.22
N GLU A 38 12.88 4.27 0.47
CA GLU A 38 11.63 5.05 0.54
C GLU A 38 10.40 4.25 0.12
N LEU A 39 10.49 3.40 -0.90
CA LEU A 39 9.37 2.59 -1.36
C LEU A 39 8.98 1.56 -0.30
N ASP A 40 9.97 0.92 0.31
CA ASP A 40 9.75 -0.02 1.41
C ASP A 40 9.15 0.68 2.64
N LYS A 41 9.58 1.93 2.90
CA LYS A 41 8.97 2.77 3.95
C LYS A 41 7.50 3.09 3.65
N CYS A 42 7.13 3.31 2.39
CA CYS A 42 5.72 3.47 2.01
C CYS A 42 4.90 2.23 2.40
N CYS A 43 5.44 1.03 2.18
CA CYS A 43 4.79 -0.22 2.55
C CYS A 43 4.68 -0.39 4.08
N GLN A 44 5.73 -0.08 4.84
CA GLN A 44 5.67 -0.08 6.31
C GLN A 44 4.54 0.83 6.84
N VAL A 45 4.38 2.02 6.26
CA VAL A 45 3.30 2.94 6.65
C VAL A 45 1.94 2.37 6.27
N HIS A 46 1.82 1.72 5.11
CA HIS A 46 0.59 1.06 4.67
C HIS A 46 0.19 -0.09 5.60
N ASP A 47 1.13 -0.94 6.01
CA ASP A 47 0.87 -2.04 6.95
C ASP A 47 0.38 -1.52 8.30
N LYS A 48 1.04 -0.49 8.86
CA LYS A 48 0.59 0.17 10.09
C LYS A 48 -0.81 0.77 9.96
N CYS A 49 -1.14 1.31 8.78
CA CYS A 49 -2.46 1.82 8.48
C CYS A 49 -3.50 0.67 8.47
N TYR A 50 -3.19 -0.44 7.81
CA TYR A 50 -4.05 -1.62 7.80
C TYR A 50 -4.23 -2.24 9.18
N ASP A 51 -3.18 -2.29 9.99
CA ASP A 51 -3.29 -2.76 11.37
C ASP A 51 -4.14 -1.83 12.22
N THR A 52 -4.04 -0.52 12.03
CA THR A 52 -4.96 0.44 12.65
C THR A 52 -6.41 0.17 12.23
N ALA A 53 -6.68 -0.09 10.94
CA ALA A 53 -8.01 -0.42 10.45
C ALA A 53 -8.58 -1.70 11.11
N LYS A 54 -7.75 -2.73 11.26
CA LYS A 54 -8.12 -3.99 11.93
C LYS A 54 -8.42 -3.78 13.41
N HIS A 55 -7.60 -3.01 14.13
CA HIS A 55 -7.71 -2.89 15.58
C HIS A 55 -8.71 -1.83 16.04
N VAL A 56 -8.81 -0.70 15.32
CA VAL A 56 -9.67 0.43 15.67
C VAL A 56 -11.02 0.34 14.98
N CYS A 57 -11.05 0.13 13.65
CA CYS A 57 -12.29 0.01 12.90
C CYS A 57 -12.89 -1.40 12.93
N LYS A 58 -12.16 -2.38 13.50
CA LYS A 58 -12.58 -3.80 13.61
C LYS A 58 -13.00 -4.40 12.26
N CYS A 59 -12.30 -4.04 11.19
CA CYS A 59 -12.61 -4.50 9.85
C CYS A 59 -11.43 -5.17 9.15
N SER A 60 -11.72 -5.86 8.04
CA SER A 60 -10.72 -6.54 7.22
C SER A 60 -10.33 -5.65 6.04
N PRO A 61 -9.24 -4.84 6.12
CA PRO A 61 -8.91 -3.87 5.09
C PRO A 61 -8.70 -4.49 3.70
N SER A 62 -8.07 -5.68 3.65
CA SER A 62 -7.86 -6.45 2.41
C SER A 62 -9.16 -6.83 1.69
N MET A 63 -10.28 -6.94 2.41
CA MET A 63 -11.61 -7.31 1.89
C MET A 63 -12.60 -6.14 1.82
N THR A 64 -12.26 -4.99 2.41
CA THR A 64 -13.17 -3.85 2.52
C THR A 64 -13.31 -3.14 1.17
N MET A 65 -14.48 -3.22 0.54
CA MET A 65 -14.76 -2.49 -0.70
C MET A 65 -15.02 -1.01 -0.42
N TYR A 66 -14.46 -0.13 -1.24
CA TYR A 66 -14.67 1.32 -1.16
C TYR A 66 -14.72 1.94 -2.58
N SER A 67 -15.12 3.19 -2.66
CA SER A 67 -15.31 4.00 -3.86
C SER A 67 -14.30 5.14 -3.87
N TYR A 68 -13.74 5.40 -5.04
CA TYR A 68 -12.75 6.44 -5.28
C TYR A 68 -12.84 6.88 -6.74
N ASP A 69 -12.26 8.04 -7.04
CA ASP A 69 -12.01 8.51 -8.39
C ASP A 69 -10.52 8.41 -8.73
N CYS A 70 -10.25 8.07 -9.98
CA CYS A 70 -8.93 8.09 -10.60
C CYS A 70 -9.02 8.92 -11.88
N SER A 71 -8.25 10.00 -11.97
CA SER A 71 -8.09 10.77 -13.20
C SER A 71 -6.66 11.31 -13.29
N GLU A 72 -5.96 11.04 -14.39
CA GLU A 72 -4.60 11.55 -14.65
C GLU A 72 -3.63 11.36 -13.47
N GLY A 73 -3.66 10.19 -12.83
CA GLY A 73 -2.83 9.88 -11.65
C GLY A 73 -3.24 10.57 -10.35
N LYS A 74 -4.35 11.32 -10.34
CA LYS A 74 -4.96 11.88 -9.13
C LYS A 74 -5.98 10.90 -8.57
N LEU A 75 -5.81 10.57 -7.29
CA LEU A 75 -6.73 9.73 -6.53
C LEU A 75 -7.52 10.57 -5.52
N THR A 76 -8.82 10.33 -5.43
CA THR A 76 -9.69 10.94 -4.41
C THR A 76 -10.62 9.86 -3.87
N CYS A 77 -10.62 9.64 -2.56
CA CYS A 77 -11.61 8.79 -1.91
C CYS A 77 -12.98 9.49 -1.93
N LYS A 78 -14.02 8.76 -2.31
CA LYS A 78 -15.41 9.23 -2.21
C LYS A 78 -15.91 9.07 -0.78
N ASP A 79 -17.09 9.61 -0.49
CA ASP A 79 -17.83 9.24 0.72
C ASP A 79 -18.22 7.76 0.64
N ASN A 80 -17.67 6.94 1.55
CA ASN A 80 -17.96 5.51 1.61
C ASN A 80 -18.99 5.13 2.66
N ASN A 81 -19.65 6.10 3.30
CA ASN A 81 -20.69 5.93 4.31
C ASN A 81 -20.24 5.24 5.62
N THR A 82 -19.00 4.71 5.69
CA THR A 82 -18.50 4.05 6.90
C THR A 82 -17.05 4.42 7.17
N LYS A 83 -16.76 4.63 8.46
CA LYS A 83 -15.41 4.95 8.94
C LYS A 83 -14.37 3.95 8.45
N CYS A 84 -14.68 2.65 8.45
CA CYS A 84 -13.75 1.64 7.95
C CYS A 84 -13.45 1.84 6.45
N LYS A 85 -14.47 2.00 5.62
CA LYS A 85 -14.25 2.12 4.17
C LYS A 85 -13.47 3.38 3.82
N ASP A 86 -13.80 4.51 4.44
CA ASP A 86 -13.05 5.76 4.23
C ASP A 86 -11.60 5.64 4.72
N PHE A 87 -11.40 4.99 5.87
CA PHE A 87 -10.07 4.80 6.44
C PHE A 87 -9.20 3.90 5.55
N VAL A 88 -9.74 2.75 5.10
CA VAL A 88 -9.02 1.83 4.21
C VAL A 88 -8.75 2.47 2.84
N CYS A 89 -9.71 3.20 2.29
CA CYS A 89 -9.50 3.95 1.05
C CYS A 89 -8.32 4.93 1.20
N ASN A 90 -8.25 5.66 2.32
CA ASN A 90 -7.15 6.60 2.56
C ASN A 90 -5.80 5.91 2.79
N CYS A 91 -5.76 4.73 3.42
CA CYS A 91 -4.54 3.91 3.49
C CYS A 91 -4.03 3.58 2.08
N ASP A 92 -4.89 3.02 1.23
CA ASP A 92 -4.54 2.57 -0.12
C ASP A 92 -4.18 3.74 -1.03
N ARG A 93 -4.94 4.84 -0.98
CA ARG A 93 -4.66 6.08 -1.71
C ARG A 93 -3.29 6.64 -1.38
N THR A 94 -2.98 6.72 -0.09
CA THR A 94 -1.71 7.29 0.39
C THR A 94 -0.54 6.41 -0.05
N ALA A 95 -0.69 5.08 0.08
CA ALA A 95 0.31 4.12 -0.37
C ALA A 95 0.56 4.22 -1.88
N ALA A 96 -0.50 4.21 -2.71
CA ALA A 96 -0.38 4.30 -4.17
C ALA A 96 0.30 5.61 -4.63
N LEU A 97 0.02 6.74 -3.97
CA LEU A 97 0.70 8.01 -4.24
C LEU A 97 2.17 8.00 -3.77
N CYS A 98 2.46 7.33 -2.65
CA CYS A 98 3.82 7.16 -2.14
C CYS A 98 4.66 6.30 -3.11
N PHE A 99 4.11 5.17 -3.58
CA PHE A 99 4.78 4.29 -4.55
C PHE A 99 5.09 4.98 -5.88
N ALA A 100 4.24 5.92 -6.30
CA ALA A 100 4.45 6.70 -7.52
C ALA A 100 5.60 7.71 -7.40
N LYS A 101 5.92 8.15 -6.18
CA LYS A 101 6.99 9.13 -5.91
C LYS A 101 8.32 8.47 -5.55
N ALA A 102 8.26 7.33 -4.87
CA ALA A 102 9.46 6.64 -4.40
C ALA A 102 10.27 6.05 -5.58
N PRO A 103 11.62 6.18 -5.56
CA PRO A 103 12.47 5.47 -6.51
C PRO A 103 12.29 3.96 -6.42
N TYR A 104 12.35 3.28 -7.57
CA TYR A 104 12.32 1.82 -7.63
C TYR A 104 13.73 1.25 -7.82
N ASN A 105 14.18 0.42 -6.88
CA ASN A 105 15.46 -0.27 -6.97
C ASN A 105 15.24 -1.77 -7.20
N ASN A 106 15.57 -2.27 -8.40
CA ASN A 106 15.42 -3.69 -8.75
C ASN A 106 16.15 -4.64 -7.79
N LYS A 107 17.22 -4.19 -7.11
CA LYS A 107 17.96 -5.01 -6.14
C LYS A 107 17.16 -5.32 -4.88
N ASN A 108 16.12 -4.54 -4.60
CA ASN A 108 15.26 -4.70 -3.43
C ASN A 108 14.03 -5.58 -3.72
N PHE A 109 13.81 -5.99 -4.97
CA PHE A 109 12.75 -6.94 -5.31
C PHE A 109 13.18 -8.38 -4.99
N LYS A 110 12.36 -9.12 -4.24
CA LYS A 110 12.59 -10.51 -3.81
C LYS A 110 13.92 -10.70 -3.06
N ILE A 111 14.30 -9.74 -2.21
CA ILE A 111 15.46 -9.91 -1.33
C ILE A 111 15.20 -10.97 -0.27
N ASP A 112 16.29 -11.53 0.27
CA ASP A 112 16.25 -12.42 1.43
C ASP A 112 15.99 -11.58 2.70
N PRO A 113 14.83 -11.74 3.36
CA PRO A 113 14.50 -10.95 4.55
C PRO A 113 15.49 -11.18 5.69
N THR A 114 16.13 -12.36 5.77
CA THR A 114 17.07 -12.68 6.85
C THR A 114 18.38 -11.88 6.76
N LYS A 115 18.69 -11.34 5.58
CA LYS A 115 19.91 -10.56 5.31
C LYS A 115 19.64 -9.07 5.16
N GLY A 116 18.50 -8.72 4.57
CA GLY A 116 18.15 -7.33 4.25
C GLY A 116 17.32 -6.62 5.30
N CYS A 117 16.62 -7.35 6.17
CA CYS A 117 15.57 -6.81 7.05
C CYS A 117 15.91 -6.96 8.53
N GLN A 118 17.14 -6.58 8.87
CA GLN A 118 17.68 -6.60 10.24
C GLN A 118 17.43 -5.27 10.96
#